data_AF-A0A650MKF9-F1
#
_entry.id   AF-A0A650MKF9-F1
#
_cell.length_a   1.000
_cell.length_b   1.000
_cell.length_c   1.000
_cell.angle_alpha   90.00
_cell.angle_beta   90.00
_cell.angle_gamma   90.00
#
_symmetry.space_group_name_H-M   'P 1'
#
loop_
_entity.id
_entity.type
_entity.pdbx_description
1 polymer ?
#
loop_
_entity_poly.entity_id
_entity_poly.type
_entity_poly.pdbx_seq_one_letter_code
_entity_poly.pdbx_strand_id
1 'polypeptide(L)'
;MLFSSIVFLFYFLPIVLILYYALSFSRTAQNILLLISSLIFYTWGESKYVLLMLLSIILNYILGIMVDKYRKDKLKARLIIIFTCISNLGILFVFKYLGFVIRNINETLPFYKIQIPKIILPIGISFFTFKVLSYVIDVYKDKVKVQKNIFYLGLYISFFPQLLAGPIVRYSTIENQIRYRQESWEKFGIGCCRFIVGLGKKF
;
A
#
# COMPACT_ATOMS: atom_id res chain seq x y z
N MET A 1 -2.97 -5.39 12.25
CA MET A 1 -4.02 -6.01 13.10
C MET A 1 -4.94 -6.83 12.21
N LEU A 2 -5.71 -7.78 12.75
CA LEU A 2 -6.77 -8.46 12.00
C LEU A 2 -8.09 -7.67 12.15
N PHE A 3 -8.85 -7.50 11.06
CA PHE A 3 -10.14 -6.78 11.09
C PHE A 3 -11.21 -7.44 11.99
N SER A 4 -11.07 -8.73 12.26
CA SER A 4 -11.99 -9.50 13.10
C SER A 4 -11.52 -9.59 14.56
N SER A 5 -10.41 -8.94 14.94
CA SER A 5 -9.92 -9.00 16.33
C SER A 5 -10.68 -8.05 17.25
N ILE A 6 -10.81 -8.43 18.52
CA ILE A 6 -11.40 -7.59 19.58
C ILE A 6 -10.69 -6.23 19.65
N VAL A 7 -9.35 -6.23 19.57
CA VAL A 7 -8.51 -5.02 19.57
C VAL A 7 -8.90 -4.09 18.43
N PHE A 8 -9.14 -4.62 17.22
CA PHE A 8 -9.55 -3.80 16.09
C PHE A 8 -10.95 -3.23 16.29
N LEU A 9 -11.91 -4.09 16.65
CA LEU A 9 -13.33 -3.75 16.69
C LEU A 9 -13.71 -2.78 17.80
N PHE A 10 -13.16 -2.97 19.01
CA PHE A 10 -13.59 -2.24 20.20
C PHE A 10 -12.64 -1.11 20.62
N TYR A 11 -11.40 -1.12 20.14
CA TYR A 11 -10.41 -0.09 20.51
C TYR A 11 -9.97 0.70 19.29
N PHE A 12 -9.28 0.06 18.34
CA PHE A 12 -8.65 0.78 17.23
C PHE A 12 -9.68 1.52 16.35
N LEU A 13 -10.73 0.83 15.87
CA LEU A 13 -11.70 1.42 14.97
C LEU A 13 -12.51 2.55 15.63
N PRO A 14 -13.09 2.40 16.84
CA PRO A 14 -13.79 3.50 17.52
C PRO A 14 -12.90 4.71 17.78
N ILE A 15 -11.66 4.49 18.26
CA ILE A 15 -10.71 5.59 18.52
C ILE A 15 -10.39 6.35 17.23
N VAL A 16 -10.08 5.63 16.14
CA VAL A 16 -9.78 6.26 14.84
C VAL A 16 -10.99 7.05 14.32
N LEU A 17 -12.20 6.52 14.45
CA LEU A 17 -13.42 7.22 14.01
C LEU A 17 -13.69 8.48 14.84
N ILE A 18 -13.61 8.40 16.18
CA ILE A 18 -13.81 9.55 17.06
C ILE A 18 -12.81 10.66 16.71
N LEU A 19 -11.52 10.33 16.64
CA LEU A 19 -10.47 11.28 16.28
C LEU A 19 -10.68 11.83 14.86
N TYR A 20 -11.11 10.99 13.92
CA TYR A 20 -11.37 11.41 12.54
C TYR A 20 -12.45 12.49 12.44
N TYR A 21 -13.56 12.32 13.16
CA TYR A 21 -14.64 13.30 13.19
C TYR A 21 -14.31 14.53 14.05
N ALA A 22 -13.54 14.37 15.12
CA ALA A 22 -13.04 15.49 15.93
C ALA A 22 -12.12 16.41 15.11
N LEU A 23 -11.34 15.86 14.18
CA LEU A 23 -10.47 16.60 13.26
C LEU A 23 -11.18 17.11 11.99
N SER A 24 -12.52 17.14 11.96
CA SER A 24 -13.30 17.57 10.78
C SER A 24 -13.04 19.01 10.34
N PHE A 25 -12.47 19.85 11.21
CA PHE A 25 -12.03 21.21 10.89
C PHE A 25 -10.88 21.27 9.87
N SER A 26 -10.11 20.20 9.69
CA SER A 26 -8.96 20.18 8.76
C SER A 26 -8.81 18.85 8.03
N ARG A 27 -8.99 18.90 6.70
CA ARG A 27 -8.82 17.72 5.83
C ARG A 27 -7.40 17.17 5.88
N THR A 28 -6.40 18.04 6.02
CA THR A 28 -4.99 17.65 6.15
C THR A 28 -4.75 16.90 7.47
N ALA A 29 -5.32 17.38 8.58
CA ALA A 29 -5.21 16.72 9.89
C ALA A 29 -5.84 15.32 9.85
N GLN A 30 -7.02 15.17 9.24
CA GLN A 30 -7.63 13.85 9.02
C GLN A 30 -6.75 12.93 8.18
N ASN A 31 -6.13 13.42 7.11
CA ASN A 31 -5.24 12.61 6.28
C ASN A 31 -4.00 12.15 7.04
N ILE A 32 -3.42 13.03 7.88
CA ILE A 32 -2.30 12.69 8.75
C ILE A 32 -2.72 11.64 9.79
N LEU A 33 -3.87 11.81 10.43
CA LEU A 33 -4.43 10.82 11.36
C LEU A 33 -4.61 9.46 10.68
N LEU A 34 -5.22 9.43 9.49
CA LEU A 34 -5.43 8.19 8.75
C LEU A 34 -4.11 7.53 8.34
N LEU A 35 -3.09 8.31 7.97
CA LEU A 35 -1.76 7.81 7.66
C LEU A 35 -1.12 7.18 8.91
N ILE A 36 -1.08 7.90 10.03
CA ILE A 36 -0.51 7.41 11.29
C ILE A 36 -1.26 6.15 11.75
N SER A 37 -2.59 6.19 11.74
CA SER A 37 -3.44 5.04 12.10
C SER A 37 -3.15 3.84 11.19
N SER A 38 -2.91 4.09 9.90
CA SER A 38 -2.58 3.03 8.94
C SER A 38 -1.21 2.40 9.20
N LEU A 39 -0.22 3.22 9.55
CA LEU A 39 1.10 2.73 9.95
C LEU A 39 1.02 1.93 11.25
N ILE A 40 0.27 2.40 12.27
CA ILE A 40 0.05 1.67 13.52
C ILE A 40 -0.64 0.33 13.27
N PHE A 41 -1.67 0.32 12.41
CA PHE A 41 -2.37 -0.90 12.06
C PHE A 41 -1.42 -1.94 11.42
N TYR A 42 -0.52 -1.48 10.55
CA TYR A 42 0.47 -2.32 9.89
C TYR A 42 1.56 -2.80 10.84
N THR A 43 2.16 -1.92 11.66
CA THR A 43 3.20 -2.28 12.64
C THR A 43 2.72 -3.31 13.65
N TRP A 44 1.44 -3.26 14.05
CA TRP A 44 0.86 -4.25 14.95
C TRP A 44 0.84 -5.66 14.37
N GLY A 45 0.68 -5.79 13.05
CA GLY A 45 0.79 -7.08 12.38
C GLY A 45 2.25 -7.51 12.27
N GLU A 46 3.08 -6.64 11.68
CA GLU A 46 4.48 -6.94 11.41
C GLU A 46 5.36 -5.69 11.53
N SER A 47 5.93 -5.48 12.73
CA SER A 47 6.72 -4.28 13.02
C SER A 47 7.98 -4.14 12.15
N LYS A 48 8.61 -5.25 11.75
CA LYS A 48 9.90 -5.22 11.02
C LYS A 48 9.76 -4.72 9.58
N TYR A 49 8.61 -4.97 8.93
CA TYR A 49 8.43 -4.70 7.50
C TYR A 49 7.79 -3.35 7.19
N VAL A 50 7.49 -2.56 8.23
CA VAL A 50 6.99 -1.18 8.07
C VAL A 50 8.04 -0.32 7.40
N LEU A 51 9.31 -0.51 7.79
CA LEU A 51 10.43 0.21 7.19
C LEU A 51 10.55 -0.11 5.68
N LEU A 52 10.34 -1.36 5.28
CA LEU A 52 10.34 -1.76 3.86
C LEU A 52 9.25 -1.02 3.07
N MET A 53 8.02 -0.93 3.63
CA MET A 53 6.93 -0.19 3.01
C MET A 53 7.25 1.30 2.90
N LEU A 54 7.78 1.92 3.96
CA LEU A 54 8.16 3.34 3.96
C LEU A 54 9.26 3.64 2.94
N LEU A 55 10.30 2.80 2.86
CA LEU A 55 11.35 2.90 1.86
C LEU A 55 10.79 2.75 0.45
N SER A 56 9.87 1.81 0.24
CA SER A 56 9.18 1.64 -1.06
C SER A 56 8.36 2.89 -1.43
N ILE A 57 7.64 3.49 -0.46
CA ILE A 57 6.91 4.75 -0.67
C ILE A 57 7.86 5.87 -1.08
N ILE A 58 8.95 6.08 -0.34
CA ILE A 58 9.93 7.15 -0.61
C ILE A 58 10.58 6.94 -1.98
N LEU A 59 11.04 5.72 -2.28
CA LEU A 59 11.65 5.40 -3.57
C LEU A 59 10.70 5.69 -4.72
N ASN A 60 9.46 5.20 -4.65
CA ASN A 60 8.48 5.38 -5.72
C ASN A 60 7.93 6.81 -5.80
N TYR A 61 7.96 7.57 -4.71
CA TYR A 61 7.70 9.01 -4.71
C TYR A 61 8.74 9.75 -5.57
N ILE A 62 10.02 9.48 -5.32
CA ILE A 62 11.13 10.08 -6.07
C ILE A 62 11.06 9.65 -7.54
N LEU A 63 10.86 8.36 -7.82
CA LEU A 63 10.75 7.85 -9.18
C LEU A 63 9.55 8.47 -9.92
N GLY A 64 8.40 8.63 -9.27
CA GLY A 64 7.25 9.33 -9.85
C GLY A 64 7.57 10.78 -10.26
N ILE A 65 8.28 11.52 -9.40
CA ILE A 65 8.74 12.89 -9.70
C ILE A 65 9.75 12.89 -10.86
N MET A 66 10.70 11.97 -10.87
CA MET A 66 11.69 11.87 -11.94
C MET A 66 11.05 11.53 -13.29
N VAL A 67 10.10 10.60 -13.31
CA VAL A 67 9.36 10.24 -14.53
C VAL A 67 8.62 11.46 -15.09
N ASP A 68 7.93 12.22 -14.24
CA ASP A 68 7.22 13.44 -14.67
C ASP A 68 8.19 14.51 -15.19
N LYS A 69 9.31 14.73 -14.48
CA LYS A 69 10.35 15.70 -14.87
C LYS A 69 10.98 15.37 -16.24
N TYR A 70 11.29 14.10 -16.49
CA TYR A 70 11.94 13.65 -17.72
C TYR A 70 10.96 13.14 -18.78
N ARG A 71 9.66 13.39 -18.64
CA ARG A 71 8.63 12.84 -19.54
C ARG A 71 8.86 13.15 -21.03
N LYS A 72 9.40 14.34 -21.34
CA LYS A 72 9.74 14.74 -22.72
C LYS A 72 10.92 13.96 -23.30
N ASP A 73 11.82 13.48 -22.45
CA ASP A 73 12.97 12.66 -22.83
C ASP A 73 12.59 11.17 -22.75
N LYS A 74 12.14 10.63 -23.88
CA LYS A 74 11.61 9.26 -23.98
C LYS A 74 12.58 8.20 -23.45
N LEU A 75 13.89 8.38 -23.66
CA LEU A 75 14.90 7.43 -23.20
C LEU A 75 15.01 7.45 -21.68
N LYS A 76 15.18 8.63 -21.07
CA LYS A 76 15.27 8.76 -19.61
C LYS A 76 14.00 8.27 -18.91
N ALA A 77 12.82 8.67 -19.40
CA ALA A 77 11.55 8.24 -18.83
C ALA A 77 11.40 6.70 -18.89
N ARG A 78 11.81 6.07 -20.00
CA ARG A 78 11.81 4.60 -20.14
C ARG A 78 12.77 3.91 -19.17
N LEU A 79 13.98 4.43 -19.00
CA LEU A 79 14.95 3.90 -18.04
C LEU A 79 14.43 3.97 -16.60
N ILE A 80 13.79 5.07 -16.21
CA ILE A 80 13.22 5.22 -14.88
C ILE A 80 12.08 4.20 -14.66
N ILE A 81 11.25 3.94 -15.67
CA ILE A 81 10.19 2.92 -15.58
C ILE A 81 10.77 1.52 -15.49
N ILE A 82 11.79 1.19 -16.27
CA ILE A 82 12.49 -0.10 -16.18
C ILE A 82 13.06 -0.27 -14.77
N PHE A 83 13.75 0.74 -14.24
CA PHE A 83 14.26 0.72 -12.87
C PHE A 83 13.16 0.57 -11.82
N THR A 84 12.02 1.25 -12.01
CA THR A 84 10.83 1.11 -11.16
C THR A 84 10.31 -0.32 -11.16
N CYS A 85 10.19 -0.95 -12.32
CA CYS A 85 9.76 -2.34 -12.45
C CYS A 85 10.76 -3.29 -11.78
N ILE A 86 12.06 -3.16 -12.07
CA ILE A 86 13.10 -4.02 -11.53
C ILE A 86 13.18 -3.93 -10.01
N SER A 87 13.17 -2.72 -9.45
CA SER A 87 13.25 -2.52 -7.99
C SER A 87 12.02 -3.09 -7.26
N ASN A 88 10.82 -2.76 -7.70
CA ASN A 88 9.58 -3.21 -7.05
C ASN A 88 9.32 -4.71 -7.23
N LEU A 89 9.48 -5.24 -8.45
CA LEU A 89 9.30 -6.67 -8.72
C LEU A 89 10.44 -7.50 -8.16
N GLY A 90 11.66 -6.96 -8.09
CA GLY A 90 12.81 -7.60 -7.45
C GLY A 90 12.58 -7.81 -5.95
N ILE A 91 12.12 -6.78 -5.23
CA ILE A 91 11.73 -6.92 -3.82
C ILE A 91 10.64 -7.98 -3.67
N LEU A 92 9.59 -7.93 -4.50
CA LEU A 92 8.51 -8.91 -4.47
C LEU A 92 9.03 -10.33 -4.74
N PHE A 93 9.94 -10.50 -5.69
CA PHE A 93 10.57 -11.78 -6.02
C PHE A 93 11.37 -12.34 -4.86
N VAL A 94 12.24 -11.54 -4.24
CA VAL A 94 13.06 -11.96 -3.08
C VAL A 94 12.17 -12.45 -1.94
N PHE A 95 11.14 -11.69 -1.57
CA PHE A 95 10.31 -12.04 -0.42
C PHE A 95 9.31 -13.15 -0.68
N LYS A 96 8.77 -13.27 -1.91
CA LYS A 96 7.65 -14.17 -2.22
C LYS A 96 8.03 -15.41 -3.01
N TYR A 97 9.00 -15.31 -3.92
CA TYR A 97 9.27 -16.34 -4.93
C TYR A 97 10.66 -16.97 -4.80
N LEU A 98 11.63 -16.32 -4.16
CA LEU A 98 13.00 -16.83 -4.08
C LEU A 98 13.10 -18.22 -3.44
N GLY A 99 12.42 -18.42 -2.29
CA GLY A 99 12.40 -19.73 -1.62
C GLY A 99 11.75 -20.83 -2.46
N PHE A 100 10.71 -20.48 -3.23
CA PHE A 100 10.07 -21.41 -4.18
C PHE A 100 11.02 -21.76 -5.33
N VAL A 101 11.69 -20.78 -5.94
CA VAL A 101 12.63 -21.00 -7.04
C VAL A 101 13.80 -21.87 -6.61
N ILE A 102 14.42 -21.58 -5.46
CA ILE A 102 15.54 -22.38 -4.95
C ILE A 102 15.11 -23.83 -4.67
N ARG A 103 13.90 -24.04 -4.13
CA ARG A 103 13.36 -25.39 -3.91
C ARG A 103 13.25 -26.18 -5.21
N ASN A 104 12.66 -25.59 -6.26
CA ASN A 104 12.53 -26.25 -7.55
C ASN A 104 13.90 -26.56 -8.18
N ILE A 105 14.88 -25.65 -8.03
CA ILE A 105 16.25 -25.89 -8.50
C ILE A 105 16.86 -27.09 -7.78
N ASN A 106 16.77 -27.15 -6.46
CA ASN A 106 17.33 -28.25 -5.68
C ASN A 106 16.66 -29.59 -6.00
N GLU A 107 15.37 -29.59 -6.32
CA GLU A 107 14.62 -30.80 -6.71
C GLU A 107 15.00 -31.28 -8.12
N THR A 108 15.34 -30.36 -9.03
CA THR A 108 15.68 -30.68 -10.44
C THR A 108 17.17 -30.98 -10.63
N LEU A 109 18.04 -30.34 -9.85
CA LEU A 109 19.50 -30.41 -9.97
C LEU A 109 20.11 -30.91 -8.66
N PRO A 110 20.14 -32.24 -8.42
CA PRO A 110 20.55 -32.83 -7.15
C PRO A 110 22.01 -32.56 -6.74
N PHE A 111 22.85 -32.14 -7.70
CA PHE A 111 24.25 -31.75 -7.47
C PHE A 111 24.40 -30.35 -6.85
N TYR A 112 23.38 -29.49 -6.97
CA TYR A 112 23.37 -28.15 -6.38
C TYR A 112 22.47 -28.14 -5.15
N LYS A 113 23.05 -28.21 -3.95
CA LYS A 113 22.31 -28.03 -2.69
C LYS A 113 22.40 -26.58 -2.24
N ILE A 114 21.61 -25.71 -2.86
CA ILE A 114 21.53 -24.30 -2.47
C ILE A 114 20.72 -24.22 -1.17
N GLN A 115 21.26 -23.55 -0.15
CA GLN A 115 20.52 -23.35 1.10
C GLN A 115 19.28 -22.49 0.86
N ILE A 116 18.10 -23.00 1.22
CA ILE A 116 16.85 -22.25 1.10
C ILE A 116 16.83 -21.17 2.19
N PRO A 117 16.79 -19.88 1.83
CA PRO A 117 16.73 -18.81 2.80
C PRO A 117 15.38 -18.83 3.52
N LYS A 118 15.39 -18.73 4.85
CA LYS A 118 14.18 -18.56 5.66
C LYS A 118 13.74 -17.10 5.59
N ILE A 119 12.93 -16.77 4.59
CA ILE A 119 12.42 -15.41 4.39
C ILE A 119 10.98 -15.36 4.94
N ILE A 120 10.75 -14.47 5.90
CA ILE A 120 9.40 -14.20 6.41
C ILE A 120 8.73 -13.24 5.41
N LEU A 121 7.55 -13.62 4.93
CA LEU A 121 6.81 -12.88 3.92
C LEU A 121 6.08 -11.70 4.55
N PRO A 122 6.32 -10.46 4.10
CA PRO A 122 5.60 -9.32 4.64
C PRO A 122 4.13 -9.35 4.22
N ILE A 123 3.22 -9.21 5.19
CA ILE A 123 1.79 -9.17 4.90
C ILE A 123 1.52 -7.96 4.00
N GLY A 124 0.74 -8.15 2.92
CA GLY A 124 0.37 -7.05 2.05
C GLY A 124 1.47 -6.58 1.08
N ILE A 125 2.62 -7.25 1.01
CA ILE A 125 3.71 -6.89 0.08
C ILE A 125 3.25 -6.75 -1.37
N SER A 126 2.46 -7.71 -1.85
CA SER A 126 1.92 -7.64 -3.21
C SER A 126 1.05 -6.40 -3.41
N PHE A 127 0.21 -6.03 -2.45
CA PHE A 127 -0.71 -4.89 -2.57
C PHE A 127 0.04 -3.57 -2.65
N PHE A 128 0.94 -3.28 -1.71
CA PHE A 128 1.66 -2.01 -1.75
C PHE A 128 2.60 -1.95 -2.96
N THR A 129 3.27 -3.06 -3.35
CA THR A 129 4.13 -3.14 -4.54
C THR A 129 3.34 -2.83 -5.82
N PHE A 130 2.16 -3.41 -6.01
CA PHE A 130 1.36 -3.12 -7.21
C PHE A 130 0.73 -1.73 -7.17
N LYS A 131 0.38 -1.20 -5.99
CA LYS A 131 -0.11 0.18 -5.85
C LYS A 131 0.96 1.21 -6.25
N VAL A 132 2.20 1.06 -5.78
CA VAL A 132 3.29 1.98 -6.14
C VAL A 132 3.68 1.85 -7.60
N LEU A 133 3.75 0.62 -8.11
CA LEU A 133 4.07 0.36 -9.51
C LEU A 133 3.00 0.96 -10.44
N SER A 134 1.72 0.74 -10.13
CA SER A 134 0.60 1.34 -10.89
C SER A 134 0.69 2.87 -10.86
N TYR A 135 0.99 3.48 -9.71
CA TYR A 135 1.12 4.92 -9.59
C TYR A 135 2.20 5.47 -10.53
N VAL A 136 3.44 4.95 -10.48
CA VAL A 136 4.54 5.46 -11.32
C VAL A 136 4.27 5.21 -12.82
N ILE A 137 3.67 4.07 -13.18
CA ILE A 137 3.28 3.78 -14.56
C ILE A 137 2.16 4.71 -15.03
N ASP A 138 1.16 4.99 -14.20
CA ASP A 138 0.07 5.90 -14.55
C ASP A 138 0.58 7.34 -14.71
N VAL A 139 1.56 7.77 -13.90
CA VAL A 139 2.28 9.03 -14.10
C VAL A 139 3.05 9.01 -15.42
N TYR A 140 3.77 7.94 -15.75
CA TYR A 140 4.47 7.84 -17.05
C TYR A 140 3.52 7.95 -18.24
N LYS A 141 2.34 7.33 -18.14
CA LYS A 141 1.30 7.32 -19.18
C LYS A 141 0.43 8.59 -19.20
N ASP A 142 0.76 9.60 -18.39
CA ASP A 142 0.01 10.84 -18.24
C ASP A 142 -1.48 10.64 -17.90
N LYS A 143 -1.80 9.54 -17.21
CA LYS A 143 -3.17 9.24 -16.75
C LYS A 143 -3.51 9.93 -15.44
N VAL A 144 -2.48 10.25 -14.65
CA VAL A 144 -2.57 10.96 -13.38
C VAL A 144 -1.45 11.97 -13.30
N LYS A 145 -1.71 13.09 -12.60
CA LYS A 145 -0.67 14.06 -12.27
C LYS A 145 0.24 13.47 -11.19
N VAL A 146 1.52 13.83 -11.23
CA VAL A 146 2.45 13.43 -10.18
C VAL A 146 2.02 14.00 -8.82
N GLN A 147 1.98 13.15 -7.80
CA GLN A 147 1.75 13.58 -6.42
C GLN A 147 3.02 14.21 -5.86
N LYS A 148 2.93 15.49 -5.44
CA LYS A 148 4.02 16.28 -4.85
C LYS A 148 3.99 16.30 -3.32
N ASN A 149 3.00 15.66 -2.70
CA ASN A 149 2.91 15.50 -1.25
C ASN A 149 3.11 14.03 -0.88
N ILE A 150 4.27 13.72 -0.29
CA ILE A 150 4.63 12.36 0.13
C ILE A 150 3.64 11.78 1.15
N PHE A 151 3.03 12.59 2.02
CA PHE A 151 2.04 12.11 2.99
C PHE A 151 0.77 11.62 2.30
N TYR A 152 0.36 12.24 1.19
CA TYR A 152 -0.82 11.80 0.43
C TYR A 152 -0.54 10.53 -0.35
N LEU A 153 0.66 10.41 -0.93
CA LEU A 153 1.07 9.17 -1.58
C LEU A 153 1.21 8.04 -0.54
N GLY A 154 1.84 8.32 0.60
CA GLY A 154 1.97 7.41 1.72
C GLY A 154 0.61 6.95 2.26
N LEU A 155 -0.36 7.86 2.39
CA LEU A 155 -1.72 7.52 2.80
C LEU A 155 -2.37 6.56 1.80
N TYR A 156 -2.34 6.87 0.50
CA TYR A 156 -2.89 5.99 -0.55
C TYR A 156 -2.31 4.56 -0.50
N ILE A 157 -1.00 4.46 -0.33
CA ILE A 157 -0.29 3.16 -0.32
C ILE A 157 -0.61 2.39 0.95
N SER A 158 -0.48 3.05 2.11
CA SER A 158 -0.58 2.41 3.42
C SER A 158 -2.00 2.26 3.96
N PHE A 159 -3.01 2.86 3.32
CA PHE A 159 -4.38 2.94 3.85
C PHE A 159 -4.90 1.59 4.37
N PHE A 160 -5.05 1.46 5.68
CA PHE A 160 -5.24 0.16 6.33
C PHE A 160 -6.43 -0.66 5.82
N PRO A 161 -7.62 -0.08 5.47
CA PRO A 161 -8.74 -0.86 4.97
C PRO A 161 -8.45 -1.59 3.66
N GLN A 162 -7.47 -1.14 2.89
CA GLN A 162 -7.13 -1.67 1.57
C GLN A 162 -5.73 -2.30 1.50
N LEU A 163 -4.94 -2.22 2.57
CA LEU A 163 -3.53 -2.63 2.54
C LEU A 163 -3.37 -4.16 2.58
N LEU A 164 -4.23 -4.87 3.32
CA LEU A 164 -4.08 -6.31 3.54
C LEU A 164 -5.00 -7.15 2.63
N ALA A 165 -6.20 -6.65 2.36
CA ALA A 165 -7.21 -7.36 1.59
C ALA A 165 -8.14 -6.34 0.93
N GLY A 166 -8.41 -6.52 -0.36
CA GLY A 166 -9.24 -5.62 -1.16
C GLY A 166 -8.77 -5.58 -2.61
N PRO A 167 -9.57 -5.04 -3.54
CA PRO A 167 -9.10 -4.84 -4.91
C PRO A 167 -7.88 -3.90 -4.92
N ILE A 168 -6.95 -4.10 -5.86
CA ILE A 168 -5.83 -3.17 -6.07
C ILE A 168 -6.40 -1.88 -6.65
N VAL A 169 -6.65 -0.91 -5.76
CA VAL A 169 -7.22 0.39 -6.12
C VAL A 169 -6.14 1.26 -6.76
N ARG A 170 -6.46 1.89 -7.89
CA ARG A 170 -5.55 2.81 -8.60
C ARG A 170 -5.58 4.20 -7.98
N TYR A 171 -4.44 4.88 -8.01
CA TYR A 171 -4.29 6.22 -7.46
C TYR A 171 -5.30 7.23 -8.04
N SER A 172 -5.62 7.15 -9.34
CA SER A 172 -6.59 8.03 -10.00
C SER A 172 -7.97 8.05 -9.35
N THR A 173 -8.40 6.94 -8.76
CA THR A 173 -9.71 6.81 -8.09
C THR A 173 -9.70 7.39 -6.67
N ILE A 174 -8.53 7.46 -6.04
CA ILE A 174 -8.36 7.87 -4.64
C ILE A 174 -7.87 9.32 -4.52
N GLU A 175 -7.15 9.85 -5.51
CA GLU A 175 -6.58 11.20 -5.49
C GLU A 175 -7.61 12.27 -5.09
N ASN A 176 -8.77 12.26 -5.73
CA ASN A 176 -9.85 13.20 -5.43
C ASN A 176 -10.44 12.95 -4.05
N GLN A 177 -10.53 11.69 -3.59
CA GLN A 177 -11.07 11.35 -2.26
C GLN A 177 -10.13 11.77 -1.13
N ILE A 178 -8.82 11.80 -1.35
CA ILE A 178 -7.85 12.29 -0.35
C ILE A 178 -8.10 13.77 -0.05
N ARG A 179 -8.51 14.57 -1.04
CA ARG A 179 -8.66 16.03 -0.90
C ARG A 179 -10.09 16.48 -0.68
N TYR A 180 -11.05 15.86 -1.35
CA TYR A 180 -12.40 16.39 -1.51
C TYR A 180 -13.50 15.38 -1.15
N ARG A 181 -13.18 14.32 -0.40
CA ARG A 181 -14.22 13.40 0.11
C ARG A 181 -15.26 14.15 0.95
N GLN A 182 -16.49 13.66 0.91
CA GLN A 182 -17.60 14.18 1.70
C GLN A 182 -18.23 13.06 2.52
N GLU A 183 -18.37 13.33 3.81
CA GLU A 183 -19.02 12.50 4.80
C GLU A 183 -20.53 12.78 4.80
N SER A 184 -21.33 11.71 4.82
CA SER A 184 -22.77 11.80 5.08
C SER A 184 -23.19 10.66 6.00
N TRP A 185 -24.25 10.88 6.79
CA TRP A 185 -24.83 9.86 7.65
C TRP A 185 -25.28 8.63 6.86
N GLU A 186 -25.79 8.84 5.65
CA GLU A 186 -26.16 7.76 4.72
C GLU A 186 -24.95 6.90 4.35
N LYS A 187 -23.83 7.52 3.91
CA LYS A 187 -22.60 6.79 3.55
C LYS A 187 -22.01 6.07 4.75
N PHE A 188 -22.07 6.70 5.92
CA PHE A 188 -21.62 6.08 7.18
C PHE A 188 -22.44 4.83 7.50
N GLY A 189 -23.78 4.93 7.46
CA GLY A 189 -24.69 3.80 7.68
C GLY A 189 -24.45 2.65 6.71
N ILE A 190 -24.31 2.94 5.40
CA ILE A 190 -23.96 1.94 4.38
C ILE A 190 -22.60 1.29 4.69
N GLY A 191 -21.62 2.07 5.14
CA GLY A 191 -20.31 1.57 5.58
C GLY A 191 -20.42 0.60 6.75
N CYS A 192 -21.18 0.94 7.79
CA CYS A 192 -21.45 0.07 8.93
C CYS A 192 -22.12 -1.24 8.50
N CYS A 193 -23.17 -1.17 7.67
CA CYS A 193 -23.85 -2.37 7.16
C CYS A 193 -22.88 -3.28 6.39
N ARG A 194 -22.06 -2.73 5.48
CA ARG A 194 -21.06 -3.51 4.73
C ARG A 194 -20.02 -4.15 5.64
N PHE A 195 -19.59 -3.43 6.67
CA PHE A 195 -18.62 -3.93 7.64
C PHE A 195 -19.20 -5.10 8.46
N ILE A 196 -20.43 -4.95 8.98
CA ILE A 196 -21.12 -5.99 9.76
C ILE A 196 -21.39 -7.23 8.91
N VAL A 197 -21.91 -7.07 7.68
CA VAL A 197 -22.13 -8.20 6.75
C VAL A 197 -20.81 -8.88 6.40
N GLY A 198 -19.74 -8.11 6.18
CA GLY A 198 -18.41 -8.64 5.91
C GLY A 198 -17.83 -9.44 7.08
N LEU A 199 -18.05 -8.98 8.32
CA LEU A 199 -17.69 -9.73 9.52
C LEU A 199 -18.49 -11.03 9.61
N GLY A 200 -19.82 -10.96 9.44
CA GLY A 200 -20.70 -12.12 9.53
C GLY A 200 -20.46 -13.19 8.46
N LYS A 201 -19.90 -12.85 7.29
CA LYS A 201 -19.48 -13.81 6.26
C LYS A 201 -18.12 -14.45 6.51
N LYS A 202 -17.29 -13.82 7.34
CA LYS A 202 -15.92 -14.26 7.61
C LYS A 202 -15.88 -15.30 8.74
N PHE A 203 -16.81 -15.18 9.67
CA PHE A 203 -17.15 -16.21 10.64
C PHE A 203 -18.14 -17.19 10.03
#